data_AF-X1UEK3-F1
#
_entry.id   AF-X1UEK3-F1
#
_cell.length_a   1.000
_cell.length_b   1.000
_cell.length_c   1.000
_cell.angle_alpha   90.00
_cell.angle_beta   90.00
_cell.angle_gamma   90.00
#
_symmetry.space_group_name_H-M   'P 1'
#
loop_
_entity.id
_entity.type
_entity.pdbx_description
1 polymer ?
#
loop_
_entity_poly.entity_id
_entity_poly.type
_entity_poly.pdbx_seq_one_letter_code
_entity_poly.pdbx_strand_id
1 'polypeptide(L)'
;LKALDEIKAKDINALVIYLGNFGPEGPLTMLAQRFAGPVMLCAAAEETQDDLFDGRGDAYCGMLNASYSLNLRKVNAHIPEYPVGIAPEIANMIKDFIPVARVIISLKTLKLFSFGPRPQDFLVCNAPIKPLFDLGVEIMENSELDLYDIFLKSEDDPAVDTVAKEMAAELMEGNTYPELLKKLAQYEVALTKFYEDNLGASEFGVFANKCWPAFESYFGFVPCFVNSRLTSKGIPIACEVDIYGALSEYIATAATELPVTLLDINNNVPYDMFE
;
A
#
# COMPACT_ATOMS: atom_id res chain seq x y z
N LEU A 1 -26.63 -14.45 9.81
CA LEU A 1 -27.03 -13.15 10.41
C LEU A 1 -26.33 -12.93 11.74
N LYS A 2 -26.58 -13.75 12.78
CA LYS A 2 -25.86 -13.66 14.07
C LYS A 2 -24.33 -13.52 13.95
N ALA A 3 -23.68 -14.33 13.10
CA ALA A 3 -22.24 -14.22 12.86
C ALA A 3 -21.81 -12.87 12.27
N LEU A 4 -22.61 -12.28 11.37
CA LEU A 4 -22.33 -10.94 10.82
C LEU A 4 -22.50 -9.85 11.88
N ASP A 5 -23.48 -10.00 12.76
CA ASP A 5 -23.71 -9.06 13.87
C ASP A 5 -22.55 -9.13 14.88
N GLU A 6 -22.05 -10.33 15.16
CA GLU A 6 -20.87 -10.53 16.01
C GLU A 6 -19.58 -9.95 15.38
N ILE A 7 -19.36 -10.18 14.08
CA ILE A 7 -18.25 -9.60 13.33
C ILE A 7 -18.26 -8.07 13.45
N LYS A 8 -19.42 -7.44 13.27
CA LYS A 8 -19.58 -5.99 13.42
C LYS A 8 -19.35 -5.53 14.85
N ALA A 9 -19.90 -6.25 15.84
CA ALA A 9 -19.76 -5.89 17.25
C ALA A 9 -18.30 -5.99 17.75
N LYS A 10 -17.49 -6.85 17.13
CA LYS A 10 -16.08 -7.06 17.46
C LYS A 10 -15.11 -6.27 16.57
N ASP A 11 -15.64 -5.45 15.66
CA ASP A 11 -14.84 -4.66 14.71
C ASP A 11 -13.83 -5.51 13.91
N ILE A 12 -14.28 -6.68 13.46
CA ILE A 12 -13.43 -7.60 12.68
C ILE A 12 -13.24 -7.05 11.26
N ASN A 13 -11.99 -6.80 10.88
CA ASN A 13 -11.61 -6.21 9.59
C ASN A 13 -11.11 -7.24 8.55
N ALA A 14 -10.75 -8.46 8.96
CA ALA A 14 -10.39 -9.57 8.08
C ALA A 14 -11.02 -10.88 8.59
N LEU A 15 -11.42 -11.77 7.67
CA LEU A 15 -12.12 -13.01 8.02
C LEU A 15 -11.36 -14.23 7.49
N VAL A 16 -11.18 -15.24 8.34
CA VAL A 16 -10.74 -16.58 7.94
C VAL A 16 -11.89 -17.55 8.14
N ILE A 17 -12.27 -18.27 7.09
CA ILE A 17 -13.28 -19.32 7.12
C ILE A 17 -12.56 -20.66 7.05
N TYR A 18 -12.50 -21.35 8.18
CA TYR A 18 -11.92 -22.68 8.31
C TYR A 18 -13.00 -23.77 8.11
N LEU A 19 -12.78 -24.66 7.15
CA LEU A 19 -13.62 -25.80 6.88
C LEU A 19 -13.07 -27.01 7.64
N GLY A 20 -13.65 -27.30 8.81
CA GLY A 20 -13.28 -28.48 9.60
C GLY A 20 -13.72 -29.82 8.99
N ASN A 21 -14.76 -29.80 8.14
CA ASN A 21 -15.27 -30.96 7.42
C ASN A 21 -16.14 -30.48 6.23
N PHE A 22 -16.78 -31.40 5.52
CA PHE A 22 -17.83 -31.10 4.54
C PHE A 22 -19.00 -30.40 5.25
N GLY A 23 -19.26 -29.16 4.85
CA GLY A 23 -20.29 -28.32 5.45
C GLY A 23 -21.12 -27.61 4.39
N PRO A 24 -22.22 -26.95 4.80
CA PRO A 24 -23.10 -26.27 3.88
C PRO A 24 -22.40 -25.05 3.26
N GLU A 25 -22.12 -25.11 1.96
CA GLU A 25 -21.40 -24.08 1.22
C GLU A 25 -22.22 -22.80 1.01
N GLY A 26 -23.55 -22.90 1.03
CA GLY A 26 -24.44 -21.73 0.90
C GLY A 26 -24.23 -20.68 2.01
N PRO A 27 -24.38 -21.03 3.29
CA PRO A 27 -24.13 -20.12 4.41
C PRO A 27 -22.69 -19.59 4.49
N LEU A 28 -21.68 -20.42 4.23
CA LEU A 28 -20.28 -20.00 4.35
C LEU A 28 -19.91 -18.96 3.29
N THR A 29 -20.30 -19.17 2.02
CA THR A 29 -20.00 -18.20 0.96
C THR A 29 -20.91 -16.97 1.02
N MET A 30 -22.10 -17.08 1.63
CA MET A 30 -22.93 -15.92 1.97
C MET A 30 -22.29 -15.05 3.06
N LEU A 31 -21.64 -15.65 4.05
CA LEU A 31 -20.88 -14.92 5.06
C LEU A 31 -19.74 -14.14 4.40
N ALA A 32 -18.95 -14.81 3.56
CA ALA A 32 -17.87 -14.19 2.79
C ALA A 32 -18.39 -13.04 1.91
N GLN A 33 -19.50 -13.23 1.19
CA GLN A 33 -20.11 -12.23 0.32
C GLN A 33 -20.56 -10.96 1.07
N ARG A 34 -21.03 -11.11 2.31
CA ARG A 34 -21.59 -10.02 3.11
C ARG A 34 -20.56 -9.35 4.02
N PHE A 35 -19.37 -9.92 4.11
CA PHE A 35 -18.26 -9.33 4.84
C PHE A 35 -17.60 -8.23 4.00
N ALA A 36 -17.32 -7.08 4.60
CA ALA A 36 -16.79 -5.93 3.88
C ALA A 36 -15.26 -6.00 3.67
N GLY A 37 -14.57 -6.80 4.48
CA GLY A 37 -13.11 -6.95 4.43
C GLY A 37 -12.63 -8.13 3.59
N PRO A 38 -11.31 -8.36 3.53
CA PRO A 38 -10.71 -9.52 2.89
C PRO A 38 -11.10 -10.83 3.60
N VAL A 39 -11.32 -11.87 2.82
CA VAL A 39 -11.71 -13.20 3.31
C VAL A 39 -10.67 -14.23 2.83
N MET A 40 -10.22 -15.11 3.72
CA MET A 40 -9.47 -16.32 3.37
C MET A 40 -10.30 -17.58 3.65
N LEU A 41 -10.16 -18.60 2.79
CA LEU A 41 -10.66 -19.95 3.07
C LEU A 41 -9.50 -20.94 3.22
N CYS A 42 -9.63 -21.86 4.17
CA CYS A 42 -8.75 -23.01 4.35
C CYS A 42 -9.54 -24.19 4.93
N ALA A 43 -8.98 -25.40 4.90
CA ALA A 43 -9.67 -26.63 5.28
C ALA A 43 -8.76 -27.59 6.06
N ALA A 44 -9.37 -28.43 6.89
CA ALA A 44 -8.67 -29.44 7.67
C ALA A 44 -8.08 -30.55 6.79
N ALA A 45 -6.82 -30.92 7.03
CA ALA A 45 -6.30 -32.22 6.61
C ALA A 45 -6.73 -33.33 7.58
N GLU A 46 -6.72 -34.57 7.11
CA GLU A 46 -6.85 -35.74 7.98
C GLU A 46 -5.60 -35.85 8.88
N GLU A 47 -5.79 -36.04 10.18
CA GLU A 47 -4.68 -35.99 11.15
C GLU A 47 -4.05 -37.37 11.45
N THR A 48 -4.81 -38.45 11.34
CA THR A 48 -4.34 -39.80 11.67
C THR A 48 -4.87 -40.86 10.72
N GLN A 49 -4.06 -41.89 10.48
CA GLN A 49 -4.48 -43.09 9.74
C GLN A 49 -5.33 -44.05 10.59
N ASP A 50 -5.32 -43.88 11.91
CA ASP A 50 -5.92 -44.83 12.86
C ASP A 50 -7.45 -44.86 12.81
N ASP A 51 -8.08 -43.87 12.17
CA ASP A 51 -9.54 -43.75 12.04
C ASP A 51 -9.97 -43.23 10.65
N LEU A 52 -9.44 -43.82 9.59
CA LEU A 52 -9.79 -43.44 8.20
C LEU A 52 -11.10 -44.04 7.68
N PHE A 53 -11.69 -45.02 8.38
CA PHE A 53 -12.91 -45.69 7.91
C PHE A 53 -14.17 -44.99 8.41
N ASP A 54 -14.24 -44.70 9.72
CA ASP A 54 -15.41 -44.07 10.35
C ASP A 54 -15.19 -42.58 10.68
N GLY A 55 -13.96 -42.18 11.05
CA GLY A 55 -13.62 -40.81 11.49
C GLY A 55 -13.04 -39.88 10.43
N ARG A 56 -12.87 -40.33 9.18
CA ARG A 56 -12.29 -39.52 8.11
C ARG A 56 -13.17 -38.31 7.78
N GLY A 57 -12.55 -37.13 7.74
CA GLY A 57 -13.15 -35.91 7.24
C GLY A 57 -13.30 -35.88 5.71
N ASP A 58 -14.02 -34.87 5.25
CA ASP A 58 -14.25 -34.57 3.85
C ASP A 58 -14.17 -33.05 3.58
N ALA A 59 -13.29 -32.39 4.33
CA ALA A 59 -13.08 -30.95 4.23
C ALA A 59 -12.57 -30.51 2.85
N TYR A 60 -11.81 -31.37 2.15
CA TYR A 60 -11.36 -31.07 0.79
C TYR A 60 -12.51 -30.97 -0.21
N CYS A 61 -13.46 -31.91 -0.20
CA CYS A 61 -14.65 -31.79 -1.05
C CYS A 61 -15.49 -30.56 -0.64
N GLY A 62 -15.55 -30.25 0.66
CA GLY A 62 -16.11 -28.99 1.16
C GLY A 62 -15.45 -27.76 0.52
N MET A 63 -14.11 -27.75 0.42
CA MET A 63 -13.33 -26.66 -0.18
C MET A 63 -13.60 -26.52 -1.69
N LEU A 64 -13.72 -27.64 -2.41
CA LEU A 64 -14.08 -27.63 -3.84
C LEU A 64 -15.46 -27.02 -4.09
N ASN A 65 -16.47 -27.44 -3.29
CA ASN A 65 -17.82 -26.88 -3.38
C ASN A 65 -17.89 -25.42 -2.94
N ALA A 66 -17.14 -25.05 -1.89
CA ALA A 66 -17.01 -23.67 -1.45
C ALA A 66 -16.42 -22.77 -2.54
N SER A 67 -15.36 -23.22 -3.21
CA SER A 67 -14.73 -22.50 -4.33
C SER A 67 -15.71 -22.26 -5.48
N TYR A 68 -16.47 -23.29 -5.88
CA TYR A 68 -17.51 -23.15 -6.90
C TYR A 68 -18.59 -22.14 -6.48
N SER A 69 -19.05 -22.22 -5.23
CA SER A 69 -20.07 -21.33 -4.64
C SER A 69 -19.58 -19.87 -4.53
N LEU A 70 -18.30 -19.63 -4.21
CA LEU A 70 -17.69 -18.29 -4.21
C LEU A 70 -17.71 -17.67 -5.62
N ASN A 71 -17.34 -18.45 -6.64
CA ASN A 71 -17.34 -17.99 -8.02
C ASN A 71 -18.75 -17.62 -8.50
N LEU A 72 -19.77 -18.42 -8.16
CA LEU A 72 -21.17 -18.08 -8.45
C LEU A 72 -21.61 -16.75 -7.81
N ARG A 73 -21.07 -16.42 -6.64
CA ARG A 73 -21.35 -15.16 -5.92
C ARG A 73 -20.44 -14.00 -6.32
N LYS A 74 -19.47 -14.23 -7.21
CA LYS A 74 -18.42 -13.26 -7.60
C LYS A 74 -17.64 -12.72 -6.40
N VAL A 75 -17.32 -13.61 -5.46
CA VAL A 75 -16.55 -13.26 -4.26
C VAL A 75 -15.08 -13.62 -4.48
N ASN A 76 -14.21 -12.61 -4.44
CA ASN A 76 -12.76 -12.78 -4.53
C ASN A 76 -12.19 -13.05 -3.13
N ALA A 77 -12.30 -14.29 -2.65
CA ALA A 77 -11.64 -14.72 -1.43
C ALA A 77 -10.22 -15.24 -1.73
N HIS A 78 -9.29 -15.03 -0.81
CA HIS A 78 -7.97 -15.64 -0.86
C HIS A 78 -8.06 -17.14 -0.55
N ILE A 79 -7.51 -17.96 -1.44
CA ILE A 79 -7.38 -19.41 -1.23
C ILE A 79 -5.89 -19.70 -1.41
N PRO A 80 -5.19 -20.18 -0.35
CA PRO A 80 -3.80 -20.60 -0.45
C PRO A 80 -3.62 -21.66 -1.55
N GLU A 81 -2.43 -21.73 -2.15
CA GLU A 81 -2.11 -22.73 -3.19
C GLU A 81 -2.39 -24.17 -2.72
N TYR A 82 -2.07 -24.45 -1.45
CA TYR A 82 -2.41 -25.67 -0.75
C TYR A 82 -3.35 -25.33 0.42
N PRO A 83 -4.67 -25.26 0.22
CA PRO A 83 -5.60 -24.72 1.22
C PRO A 83 -6.02 -25.75 2.27
N VAL A 84 -5.48 -26.97 2.21
CA VAL A 84 -5.77 -28.07 3.15
C VAL A 84 -4.53 -28.38 3.96
N GLY A 85 -4.64 -28.38 5.28
CA GLY A 85 -3.48 -28.64 6.13
C GLY A 85 -3.84 -29.01 7.56
N ILE A 86 -2.84 -29.50 8.29
CA ILE A 86 -2.90 -29.68 9.75
C ILE A 86 -2.77 -28.32 10.45
N ALA A 87 -3.08 -28.25 11.75
CA ALA A 87 -3.14 -26.99 12.48
C ALA A 87 -1.89 -26.07 12.33
N PRO A 88 -0.63 -26.57 12.39
CA PRO A 88 0.55 -25.73 12.15
C PRO A 88 0.63 -25.14 10.74
N GLU A 89 0.18 -25.88 9.73
CA GLU A 89 0.17 -25.44 8.33
C GLU A 89 -0.91 -24.38 8.11
N ILE A 90 -2.10 -24.59 8.68
CA ILE A 90 -3.19 -23.60 8.67
C ILE A 90 -2.76 -22.30 9.35
N ALA A 91 -2.04 -22.39 10.48
CA ALA A 91 -1.50 -21.22 11.15
C ALA A 91 -0.51 -20.44 10.26
N ASN A 92 0.32 -21.14 9.48
CA ASN A 92 1.20 -20.50 8.49
C ASN A 92 0.41 -19.85 7.36
N MET A 93 -0.64 -20.50 6.82
CA MET A 93 -1.50 -19.89 5.80
C MET A 93 -2.17 -18.59 6.31
N ILE A 94 -2.64 -18.60 7.57
CA ILE A 94 -3.19 -17.40 8.20
C ILE A 94 -2.13 -16.32 8.31
N LYS A 95 -0.91 -16.68 8.72
CA LYS A 95 0.22 -15.74 8.81
C LYS A 95 0.53 -15.09 7.46
N ASP A 96 0.53 -15.85 6.38
CA ASP A 96 0.79 -15.35 5.02
C ASP A 96 -0.37 -14.49 4.49
N PHE A 97 -1.59 -14.70 5.00
CA PHE A 97 -2.75 -13.88 4.65
C PHE A 97 -2.77 -12.51 5.36
N ILE A 98 -2.10 -12.36 6.51
CA ILE A 98 -2.03 -11.07 7.24
C ILE A 98 -1.56 -9.91 6.35
N PRO A 99 -0.42 -9.98 5.64
CA PRO A 99 0.02 -8.89 4.77
C PRO A 99 -0.95 -8.65 3.60
N VAL A 100 -1.56 -9.70 3.03
CA VAL A 100 -2.59 -9.57 1.98
C VAL A 100 -3.80 -8.79 2.49
N ALA A 101 -4.29 -9.15 3.69
CA ALA A 101 -5.41 -8.49 4.31
C ALA A 101 -5.09 -7.02 4.62
N ARG A 102 -3.89 -6.74 5.15
CA ARG A 102 -3.43 -5.38 5.45
C ARG A 102 -3.44 -4.49 4.22
N VAL A 103 -2.86 -4.96 3.10
CA VAL A 103 -2.85 -4.24 1.82
C VAL A 103 -4.27 -3.93 1.36
N ILE A 104 -5.16 -4.93 1.32
CA ILE A 104 -6.54 -4.74 0.84
C ILE A 104 -7.31 -3.74 1.72
N ILE A 105 -7.11 -3.78 3.04
CA ILE A 105 -7.75 -2.87 3.98
C ILE A 105 -7.24 -1.45 3.78
N SER A 106 -5.91 -1.27 3.73
CA SER A 106 -5.30 0.06 3.69
C SER A 106 -5.52 0.78 2.36
N LEU A 107 -5.62 0.06 1.24
CA LEU A 107 -5.94 0.65 -0.06
C LEU A 107 -7.31 1.34 -0.10
N LYS A 108 -8.30 0.84 0.66
CA LYS A 108 -9.65 1.44 0.72
C LYS A 108 -9.69 2.77 1.46
N THR A 109 -8.65 3.08 2.22
CA THR A 109 -8.50 4.33 2.98
C THR A 109 -7.29 5.14 2.50
N LEU A 110 -6.76 4.83 1.31
CA LEU A 110 -5.64 5.53 0.69
C LEU A 110 -6.13 6.70 -0.17
N LYS A 111 -5.42 7.83 -0.07
CA LYS A 111 -5.49 8.93 -1.03
C LYS A 111 -4.16 9.13 -1.73
N LEU A 112 -4.20 9.35 -3.03
CA LEU A 112 -3.03 9.73 -3.81
C LEU A 112 -3.10 11.21 -4.17
N PHE A 113 -2.08 11.97 -3.83
CA PHE A 113 -1.91 13.35 -4.24
C PHE A 113 -0.97 13.41 -5.43
N SER A 114 -1.42 13.92 -6.57
CA SER A 114 -0.54 14.12 -7.72
C SER A 114 -0.29 15.60 -7.98
N PHE A 115 0.94 15.95 -8.33
CA PHE A 115 1.33 17.31 -8.73
C PHE A 115 2.02 17.25 -10.09
N GLY A 116 1.28 17.60 -11.15
CA GLY A 116 1.68 17.35 -12.52
C GLY A 116 1.25 18.44 -13.52
N PRO A 117 1.22 18.12 -14.83
CA PRO A 117 1.16 16.78 -15.43
C PRO A 117 2.52 16.07 -15.52
N ARG A 118 2.53 14.75 -15.73
CA ARG A 118 3.75 13.96 -16.02
C ARG A 118 4.57 14.56 -17.18
N PRO A 119 5.89 14.35 -17.23
CA PRO A 119 6.66 14.69 -18.42
C PRO A 119 6.11 13.97 -19.68
N GLN A 120 6.12 14.67 -20.82
CA GLN A 120 5.47 14.22 -22.05
C GLN A 120 5.95 12.83 -22.52
N ASP A 121 7.26 12.59 -22.48
CA ASP A 121 7.89 11.37 -22.99
C ASP A 121 7.90 10.21 -21.98
N PHE A 122 7.37 10.41 -20.78
CA PHE A 122 7.31 9.39 -19.72
C PHE A 122 6.00 8.62 -19.80
N LEU A 123 5.84 7.82 -20.86
CA LEU A 123 4.63 7.00 -21.06
C LEU A 123 4.43 5.94 -19.99
N VAL A 124 5.51 5.48 -19.35
CA VAL A 124 5.48 4.53 -18.23
C VAL A 124 4.76 5.11 -17.00
N CYS A 125 4.75 6.43 -16.85
CA CYS A 125 4.04 7.13 -15.77
C CYS A 125 2.60 7.51 -16.17
N ASN A 126 2.07 7.01 -17.30
CA ASN A 126 0.68 7.27 -17.66
C ASN A 126 -0.27 6.50 -16.73
N ALA A 127 -1.15 7.22 -16.05
CA ALA A 127 -2.07 6.64 -15.09
C ALA A 127 -3.53 7.00 -15.40
N PRO A 128 -4.28 6.13 -16.11
CA PRO A 128 -5.74 6.20 -16.09
C PRO A 128 -6.25 6.07 -14.64
N ILE A 129 -7.16 6.95 -14.21
CA ILE A 129 -7.58 7.01 -12.80
C ILE A 129 -8.66 5.97 -12.43
N LYS A 130 -9.41 5.45 -13.39
CA LYS A 130 -10.54 4.53 -13.13
C LYS A 130 -10.15 3.28 -12.32
N PRO A 131 -9.02 2.59 -12.59
CA PRO A 131 -8.58 1.46 -11.78
C PRO A 131 -8.28 1.80 -10.31
N LEU A 132 -7.89 3.05 -10.00
CA LEU A 132 -7.70 3.48 -8.60
C LEU A 132 -9.03 3.42 -7.84
N PHE A 133 -10.09 3.97 -8.42
CA PHE A 133 -11.43 3.93 -7.83
C PHE A 133 -11.97 2.50 -7.72
N ASP A 134 -11.62 1.61 -8.66
CA ASP A 134 -11.99 0.18 -8.56
C ASP A 134 -11.32 -0.53 -7.37
N LEU A 135 -10.15 -0.04 -6.94
CA LEU A 135 -9.44 -0.50 -5.75
C LEU A 135 -9.89 0.23 -4.46
N GLY A 136 -10.74 1.24 -4.57
CA GLY A 136 -11.16 2.10 -3.46
C GLY A 136 -10.14 3.18 -3.09
N VAL A 137 -9.19 3.48 -3.98
CA VAL A 137 -8.18 4.53 -3.79
C VAL A 137 -8.72 5.85 -4.35
N GLU A 138 -8.68 6.88 -3.52
CA GLU A 138 -9.00 8.25 -3.94
C GLU A 138 -7.78 8.93 -4.57
N ILE A 139 -8.01 9.86 -5.48
CA ILE A 139 -6.93 10.66 -6.09
C ILE A 139 -7.31 12.15 -6.14
N MET A 140 -6.36 13.01 -5.76
CA MET A 140 -6.46 14.45 -5.89
C MET A 140 -5.35 14.92 -6.83
N GLU A 141 -5.75 15.29 -8.05
CA GLU A 141 -4.82 15.80 -9.06
C GLU A 141 -4.67 17.32 -8.94
N ASN A 142 -3.44 17.79 -8.82
CA ASN A 142 -3.06 19.19 -8.69
C ASN A 142 -2.04 19.55 -9.77
N SER A 143 -1.93 20.84 -10.06
CA SER A 143 -0.90 21.34 -10.97
C SER A 143 0.44 21.56 -10.27
N GLU A 144 1.54 21.56 -11.03
CA GLU A 144 2.84 22.02 -10.53
C GLU A 144 2.82 23.45 -9.98
N LEU A 145 1.90 24.29 -10.47
CA LEU A 145 1.74 25.66 -9.98
C LEU A 145 1.11 25.67 -8.58
N ASP A 146 0.17 24.76 -8.31
CA ASP A 146 -0.38 24.58 -6.96
C ASP A 146 0.72 24.14 -5.99
N LEU A 147 1.62 23.22 -6.41
CA LEU A 147 2.78 22.80 -5.62
C LEU A 147 3.71 23.97 -5.30
N TYR A 148 3.95 24.85 -6.28
CA TYR A 148 4.80 26.01 -6.09
C TYR A 148 4.15 27.05 -5.18
N ASP A 149 2.84 27.29 -5.31
CA ASP A 149 2.09 28.20 -4.44
C ASP A 149 2.08 27.71 -2.98
N ILE A 150 1.86 26.41 -2.72
CA ILE A 150 1.93 25.88 -1.35
C ILE A 150 3.35 25.95 -0.76
N PHE A 151 4.37 25.77 -1.60
CA PHE A 151 5.76 25.94 -1.19
C PHE A 151 6.03 27.39 -0.76
N LEU A 152 5.68 28.37 -1.60
CA LEU A 152 5.88 29.79 -1.29
C LEU A 152 5.14 30.22 -0.03
N LYS A 153 3.89 29.76 0.16
CA LYS A 153 3.09 30.06 1.36
C LYS A 153 3.68 29.49 2.66
N SER A 154 4.60 28.53 2.56
CA SER A 154 5.25 27.88 3.69
C SER A 154 6.57 28.54 4.09
N GLU A 155 7.00 29.63 3.44
CA GLU A 155 8.31 30.26 3.68
C GLU A 155 8.52 30.72 5.14
N ASP A 156 7.49 31.32 5.73
CA ASP A 156 7.51 31.86 7.09
C ASP A 156 6.94 30.88 8.13
N ASP A 157 6.78 29.61 7.77
CA ASP A 157 6.22 28.63 8.69
C ASP A 157 7.19 28.34 9.85
N PRO A 158 6.73 28.39 11.12
CA PRO A 158 7.60 28.21 12.28
C PRO A 158 8.24 26.80 12.34
N ALA A 159 7.69 25.81 11.64
CA ALA A 159 8.26 24.47 11.57
C ALA A 159 9.52 24.39 10.68
N VAL A 160 9.72 25.32 9.74
CA VAL A 160 10.81 25.29 8.75
C VAL A 160 12.18 25.22 9.42
N ASP A 161 12.44 26.09 10.40
CA ASP A 161 13.72 26.13 11.10
C ASP A 161 13.96 24.87 11.93
N THR A 162 12.90 24.25 12.45
CA THR A 162 12.97 22.99 13.20
C THR A 162 13.32 21.84 12.26
N VAL A 163 12.60 21.71 11.15
CA VAL A 163 12.85 20.66 10.14
C VAL A 163 14.23 20.81 9.52
N ALA A 164 14.70 22.04 9.27
CA ALA A 164 16.06 22.27 8.76
C ALA A 164 17.15 21.79 9.75
N LYS A 165 16.94 21.97 11.05
CA LYS A 165 17.86 21.45 12.08
C LYS A 165 17.84 19.92 12.15
N GLU A 166 16.66 19.31 12.03
CA GLU A 166 16.53 17.85 11.95
C GLU A 166 17.27 17.30 10.73
N MET A 167 17.10 17.91 9.56
CA MET A 167 17.83 17.54 8.34
C MET A 167 19.35 17.65 8.52
N ALA A 168 19.83 18.74 9.15
CA ALA A 168 21.25 18.89 9.44
C ALA A 168 21.78 17.79 10.37
N ALA A 169 21.00 17.43 11.40
CA ALA A 169 21.34 16.37 12.34
C ALA A 169 21.33 14.97 11.68
N GLU A 170 20.42 14.72 10.74
CA GLU A 170 20.38 13.48 9.96
C GLU A 170 21.60 13.35 9.04
N LEU A 171 21.94 14.42 8.33
CA LEU A 171 23.03 14.41 7.35
C LEU A 171 24.43 14.40 8.00
N MET A 172 24.59 14.96 9.21
CA MET A 172 25.87 15.04 9.92
C MET A 172 27.02 15.54 9.03
N GLU A 173 28.13 14.80 8.95
CA GLU A 173 29.30 15.11 8.11
C GLU A 173 29.00 15.02 6.60
N GLY A 174 27.89 14.39 6.21
CA GLY A 174 27.42 14.29 4.83
C GLY A 174 26.70 15.54 4.32
N ASN A 175 26.45 16.54 5.17
CA ASN A 175 25.83 17.79 4.75
C ASN A 175 26.82 18.69 3.99
N THR A 176 26.85 18.56 2.67
CA THR A 176 27.74 19.33 1.78
C THR A 176 27.14 20.66 1.32
N TYR A 177 25.83 20.87 1.49
CA TYR A 177 25.08 22.06 1.02
C TYR A 177 24.13 22.60 2.10
N PRO A 178 24.66 23.08 3.25
CA PRO A 178 23.84 23.54 4.38
C PRO A 178 22.88 24.69 4.03
N GLU A 179 23.21 25.48 3.01
CA GLU A 179 22.39 26.59 2.51
C GLU A 179 21.08 26.15 1.85
N LEU A 180 21.01 24.90 1.37
CA LEU A 180 19.80 24.34 0.75
C LEU A 180 18.80 23.83 1.78
N LEU A 181 19.23 23.57 3.03
CA LEU A 181 18.39 22.94 4.06
C LEU A 181 17.13 23.73 4.36
N LYS A 182 17.19 25.06 4.37
CA LYS A 182 16.00 25.88 4.63
C LYS A 182 14.93 25.69 3.54
N LYS A 183 15.34 25.65 2.27
CA LYS A 183 14.42 25.43 1.13
C LYS A 183 13.87 24.00 1.12
N LEU A 184 14.71 23.01 1.40
CA LEU A 184 14.29 21.60 1.51
C LEU A 184 13.30 21.42 2.67
N ALA A 185 13.58 22.03 3.82
CA ALA A 185 12.68 22.03 4.98
C ALA A 185 11.35 22.71 4.67
N GLN A 186 11.36 23.86 4.00
CA GLN A 186 10.15 24.54 3.52
C GLN A 186 9.30 23.63 2.62
N TYR A 187 9.94 22.87 1.73
CA TYR A 187 9.25 21.90 0.87
C TYR A 187 8.67 20.72 1.65
N GLU A 188 9.40 20.15 2.61
CA GLU A 188 8.86 19.10 3.49
C GLU A 188 7.67 19.58 4.32
N VAL A 189 7.76 20.80 4.88
CA VAL A 189 6.66 21.42 5.62
C VAL A 189 5.45 21.64 4.73
N ALA A 190 5.65 22.17 3.51
CA ALA A 190 4.57 22.39 2.55
C ALA A 190 3.83 21.09 2.21
N LEU A 191 4.56 20.01 1.92
CA LEU A 191 3.98 18.70 1.62
C LEU A 191 3.27 18.09 2.84
N THR A 192 3.86 18.17 4.02
CA THR A 192 3.29 17.60 5.26
C THR A 192 2.00 18.31 5.65
N LYS A 193 1.97 19.64 5.57
CA LYS A 193 0.74 20.40 5.82
C LYS A 193 -0.32 20.14 4.78
N PHE A 194 0.06 20.11 3.50
CA PHE A 194 -0.87 19.78 2.43
C PHE A 194 -1.47 18.38 2.64
N TYR A 195 -0.65 17.40 3.03
CA TYR A 195 -1.10 16.05 3.39
C TYR A 195 -2.16 16.11 4.49
N GLU A 196 -1.86 16.78 5.61
CA GLU A 196 -2.75 16.87 6.78
C GLU A 196 -4.08 17.58 6.44
N ASP A 197 -4.01 18.69 5.71
CA ASP A 197 -5.18 19.50 5.37
C ASP A 197 -6.08 18.85 4.31
N ASN A 198 -5.53 17.97 3.46
CA ASN A 198 -6.24 17.41 2.31
C ASN A 198 -6.51 15.90 2.40
N LEU A 199 -6.13 15.24 3.49
CA LEU A 199 -6.39 13.81 3.70
C LEU A 199 -7.89 13.48 3.68
N GLY A 200 -8.72 14.35 4.26
CA GLY A 200 -10.18 14.23 4.21
C GLY A 200 -10.68 12.96 4.91
N ALA A 201 -11.42 12.10 4.20
CA ALA A 201 -11.96 10.85 4.74
C ALA A 201 -10.98 9.66 4.66
N SER A 202 -9.79 9.86 4.10
CA SER A 202 -8.74 8.85 4.00
C SER A 202 -7.93 8.78 5.30
N GLU A 203 -7.26 7.66 5.53
CA GLU A 203 -6.37 7.46 6.68
C GLU A 203 -4.89 7.55 6.28
N PHE A 204 -4.58 7.20 5.04
CA PHE A 204 -3.23 7.21 4.49
C PHE A 204 -3.18 8.03 3.21
N GLY A 205 -2.02 8.63 2.96
CA GLY A 205 -1.77 9.36 1.72
C GLY A 205 -0.39 9.05 1.13
N VAL A 206 -0.29 9.19 -0.19
CA VAL A 206 0.97 9.11 -0.94
C VAL A 206 1.04 10.19 -2.00
N PHE A 207 2.24 10.50 -2.47
CA PHE A 207 2.47 11.54 -3.46
C PHE A 207 3.01 10.99 -4.78
N ALA A 208 2.62 11.61 -5.87
CA ALA A 208 3.23 11.43 -7.19
C ALA A 208 3.54 12.82 -7.76
N ASN A 209 4.79 13.24 -7.59
CA ASN A 209 5.19 14.62 -7.85
C ASN A 209 6.05 14.72 -9.10
N LYS A 210 5.85 15.78 -9.87
CA LYS A 210 6.78 16.12 -10.94
C LYS A 210 8.02 16.77 -10.35
N CYS A 211 9.17 16.11 -10.52
CA CYS A 211 10.48 16.59 -10.07
C CYS A 211 11.37 17.13 -11.20
N TRP A 212 10.91 17.06 -12.45
CA TRP A 212 11.62 17.56 -13.63
C TRP A 212 10.60 17.80 -14.78
N PRO A 213 10.86 18.66 -15.78
CA PRO A 213 12.07 19.49 -15.93
C PRO A 213 12.00 20.84 -15.21
N ALA A 214 10.79 21.32 -14.90
CA ALA A 214 10.60 22.67 -14.39
C ALA A 214 11.04 22.82 -12.93
N PHE A 215 10.88 21.76 -12.12
CA PHE A 215 11.04 21.81 -10.67
C PHE A 215 12.36 22.48 -10.24
N GLU A 216 13.51 22.01 -10.71
CA GLU A 216 14.82 22.56 -10.32
C GLU A 216 14.96 24.04 -10.66
N SER A 217 14.44 24.48 -11.81
CA SER A 217 14.53 25.88 -12.26
C SER A 217 13.74 26.85 -11.38
N TYR A 218 12.61 26.41 -10.81
CA TYR A 218 11.71 27.27 -10.02
C TYR A 218 11.93 27.13 -8.51
N PHE A 219 12.21 25.92 -8.03
CA PHE A 219 12.46 25.64 -6.61
C PHE A 219 13.93 25.87 -6.23
N GLY A 220 14.86 25.71 -7.18
CA GLY A 220 16.29 25.87 -6.97
C GLY A 220 16.95 24.71 -6.23
N PHE A 221 16.32 23.52 -6.23
CA PHE A 221 16.83 22.26 -5.70
C PHE A 221 16.08 21.07 -6.34
N VAL A 222 16.58 19.85 -6.13
CA VAL A 222 15.88 18.60 -6.48
C VAL A 222 15.23 17.96 -5.24
N PRO A 223 14.04 17.33 -5.34
CA PRO A 223 13.25 16.95 -4.17
C PRO A 223 13.67 15.63 -3.50
N CYS A 224 14.64 14.90 -4.06
CA CYS A 224 14.91 13.50 -3.73
C CYS A 224 15.17 13.25 -2.22
N PHE A 225 15.87 14.15 -1.54
CA PHE A 225 16.13 14.03 -0.11
C PHE A 225 14.85 14.12 0.72
N VAL A 226 13.96 15.07 0.39
CA VAL A 226 12.66 15.23 1.06
C VAL A 226 11.74 14.06 0.76
N ASN A 227 11.73 13.58 -0.49
CA ASN A 227 10.97 12.38 -0.86
C ASN A 227 11.40 11.17 -0.01
N SER A 228 12.71 10.93 0.13
CA SER A 228 13.26 9.86 0.97
C SER A 228 12.84 9.99 2.45
N ARG A 229 12.87 11.21 2.99
CA ARG A 229 12.45 11.50 4.37
C ARG A 229 10.95 11.29 4.59
N LEU A 230 10.10 11.57 3.61
CA LEU A 230 8.66 11.30 3.70
C LEU A 230 8.39 9.79 3.58
N THR A 231 9.09 9.10 2.67
CA THR A 231 9.02 7.63 2.56
C THR A 231 9.44 6.93 3.85
N SER A 232 10.49 7.39 4.53
CA SER A 232 10.93 6.82 5.83
C SER A 232 9.92 7.04 6.95
N LYS A 233 9.04 8.04 6.82
CA LYS A 233 7.89 8.30 7.70
C LYS A 233 6.62 7.54 7.27
N GLY A 234 6.71 6.66 6.28
CA GLY A 234 5.57 5.87 5.78
C GLY A 234 4.69 6.59 4.76
N ILE A 235 5.18 7.67 4.15
CA ILE A 235 4.50 8.43 3.09
C ILE A 235 5.31 8.29 1.79
N PRO A 236 5.11 7.20 1.02
CA PRO A 236 5.73 7.05 -0.30
C PRO A 236 5.50 8.24 -1.23
N ILE A 237 6.54 8.59 -1.98
CA ILE A 237 6.53 9.67 -2.97
C ILE A 237 7.24 9.23 -4.24
N ALA A 238 6.47 9.05 -5.31
CA ALA A 238 7.03 8.75 -6.62
C ALA A 238 7.33 10.02 -7.43
N CYS A 239 8.38 9.93 -8.23
CA CYS A 239 8.81 10.97 -9.15
C CYS A 239 8.00 10.97 -10.46
N GLU A 240 8.20 11.98 -11.30
CA GLU A 240 7.57 12.13 -12.63
C GLU A 240 6.04 11.96 -12.71
N VAL A 241 5.34 12.20 -11.58
CA VAL A 241 3.89 11.96 -11.46
C VAL A 241 3.54 10.48 -11.72
N ASP A 242 4.43 9.56 -11.32
CA ASP A 242 4.19 8.12 -11.41
C ASP A 242 3.20 7.65 -10.33
N ILE A 243 1.92 7.90 -10.60
CA ILE A 243 0.78 7.54 -9.74
C ILE A 243 0.76 6.03 -9.43
N TYR A 244 1.04 5.18 -10.42
CA TYR A 244 1.06 3.74 -10.19
C TYR A 244 2.34 3.26 -9.53
N GLY A 245 3.46 3.96 -9.74
CA GLY A 245 4.68 3.81 -8.95
C GLY A 245 4.42 4.07 -7.46
N ALA A 246 3.84 5.23 -7.12
CA ALA A 246 3.50 5.59 -5.74
C ALA A 246 2.54 4.58 -5.08
N LEU A 247 1.53 4.13 -5.84
CA LEU A 247 0.61 3.07 -5.39
C LEU A 247 1.36 1.75 -5.12
N SER A 248 2.30 1.38 -6.00
CA SER A 248 3.07 0.14 -5.87
C SER A 248 4.04 0.19 -4.68
N GLU A 249 4.71 1.32 -4.47
CA GLU A 249 5.54 1.58 -3.29
C GLU A 249 4.69 1.45 -2.01
N TYR A 250 3.49 2.03 -1.98
CA TYR A 250 2.58 1.93 -0.85
C TYR A 250 2.14 0.49 -0.57
N ILE A 251 1.76 -0.26 -1.60
CA ILE A 251 1.40 -1.68 -1.48
C ILE A 251 2.57 -2.47 -0.89
N ALA A 252 3.79 -2.23 -1.36
CA ALA A 252 4.98 -2.90 -0.86
C ALA A 252 5.31 -2.49 0.58
N THR A 253 5.14 -1.21 0.95
CA THR A 253 5.26 -0.75 2.34
C THR A 253 4.22 -1.39 3.24
N ALA A 254 2.96 -1.50 2.83
CA ALA A 254 1.94 -2.20 3.60
C ALA A 254 2.23 -3.70 3.74
N ALA A 255 2.73 -4.34 2.68
CA ALA A 255 3.07 -5.76 2.71
C ALA A 255 4.29 -6.08 3.61
N THR A 256 5.30 -5.21 3.62
CA THR A 256 6.58 -5.46 4.29
C THR A 256 6.74 -4.76 5.64
N GLU A 257 5.93 -3.73 5.91
CA GLU A 257 6.08 -2.81 7.04
C GLU A 257 7.42 -2.06 7.04
N LEU A 258 8.03 -1.93 5.85
CA LEU A 258 9.29 -1.23 5.62
C LEU A 258 9.10 -0.06 4.63
N PRO A 259 9.93 1.00 4.74
CA PRO A 259 10.00 2.02 3.70
C PRO A 259 10.42 1.40 2.37
N VAL A 260 9.70 1.71 1.29
CA VAL A 260 9.97 1.19 -0.05
C VAL A 260 10.18 2.35 -1.02
N THR A 261 11.13 2.17 -1.93
CA THR A 261 11.32 3.03 -3.10
C THR A 261 11.41 2.17 -4.34
N LEU A 262 10.80 2.64 -5.43
CA LEU A 262 10.85 2.06 -6.75
C LEU A 262 11.76 2.93 -7.62
N LEU A 263 12.89 2.36 -8.07
CA LEU A 263 13.89 3.09 -8.84
C LEU A 263 14.39 2.21 -9.98
N ASP A 264 14.58 2.82 -11.15
CA ASP A 264 15.34 2.19 -12.23
C ASP A 264 16.84 2.26 -11.90
N ILE A 265 17.47 1.09 -11.76
CA ILE A 265 18.93 1.00 -11.56
C ILE A 265 19.58 0.75 -12.91
N ASN A 266 20.42 1.68 -13.37
CA ASN A 266 21.32 1.44 -14.48
C ASN A 266 22.60 0.79 -13.96
N ASN A 267 22.84 -0.48 -14.29
CA ASN A 267 24.02 -1.22 -13.86
C ASN A 267 25.13 -1.33 -14.92
N ASN A 268 25.03 -0.60 -16.03
CA ASN A 268 26.05 -0.63 -17.05
C ASN A 268 27.34 0.02 -16.53
N VAL A 269 28.38 -0.79 -16.38
CA VAL A 269 29.72 -0.33 -16.01
C VAL A 269 30.52 -0.05 -17.28
N PRO A 270 31.08 1.16 -17.47
CA PRO A 270 32.01 1.43 -18.55
C PRO A 270 33.18 0.43 -18.57
N TYR A 271 33.56 -0.07 -19.74
CA TYR A 271 34.61 -1.09 -19.88
C TYR A 271 35.94 -0.65 -19.27
N ASP A 272 36.27 0.63 -19.39
CA ASP A 272 37.48 1.25 -18.85
C ASP A 272 37.52 1.35 -17.31
N MET A 273 36.41 1.05 -16.61
CA MET A 273 36.38 1.02 -15.14
C MET A 273 36.76 -0.35 -14.54
N PHE A 274 36.89 -1.41 -15.35
CA PHE A 274 37.27 -2.76 -14.88
C PHE A 274 38.37 -3.43 -15.71
N GLU A 275 39.00 -2.69 -16.62
CA GLU A 275 40.26 -3.07 -17.26
C GLU A 275 41.49 -2.73 -16.39
#